data_AF-A0A2N6D4I7-F1
#
_entry.id   AF-A0A2N6D4I7-F1
#
_cell.length_a   1.000
_cell.length_b   1.000
_cell.length_c   1.000
_cell.angle_alpha   90.00
_cell.angle_beta   90.00
_cell.angle_gamma   90.00
#
_symmetry.space_group_name_H-M   'P 1'
#
loop_
_entity.id
_entity.type
_entity.pdbx_description
1 polymer ?
#
loop_
_entity_poly.entity_id
_entity_poly.type
_entity_poly.pdbx_seq_one_letter_code
_entity_poly.pdbx_strand_id
1 'polypeptide(L)'
;MSIKKKTISKLSDLKRFYHFTNQINIPTGMFVSNEYNLNVLPITISGVWEYYSDIFNAIKKAGNIEDAAYIFTGAMNSLFSLSEKHNGKKLGSYTRLLKGWLFDSNSVEGAVLKGWVESRFGITPFFHKEIIPDVNSEQYYEYMVEKMNIKHNKNLIFHQLDLLYTYTQVILHTFYKEQLPKLTLYRGVNDLSEHLVVKELSDRNFCIEQNSLVSFTSDRDIASQFGDYILTSSIPYTKIVFFSELLPNVKFTGEKEFLVLGGRYDTEVSYY
;
A
#
# COMPACT_ATOMS: atom_id res chain seq x y z
N MET A 1 25.44 -10.15 18.24
CA MET A 1 26.21 -10.04 16.99
C MET A 1 26.01 -8.63 16.44
N SER A 2 27.10 -7.89 16.23
CA SER A 2 27.07 -6.53 15.66
C SER A 2 26.71 -6.62 14.18
N ILE A 3 25.65 -5.93 13.75
CA ILE A 3 25.32 -5.76 12.33
C ILE A 3 26.53 -5.09 11.67
N LYS A 4 27.17 -5.73 10.68
CA LYS A 4 28.38 -5.20 10.04
C LYS A 4 28.07 -3.85 9.37
N LYS A 5 28.51 -2.75 10.00
CA LYS A 5 28.21 -1.34 9.66
C LYS A 5 28.64 -0.84 8.27
N LYS A 6 29.30 -1.63 7.42
CA LYS A 6 29.98 -1.12 6.20
C LYS A 6 29.19 -1.24 4.88
N THR A 7 27.95 -1.73 4.91
CA THR A 7 27.12 -1.88 3.70
C THR A 7 25.63 -1.82 4.03
N ILE A 8 25.20 -0.79 4.75
CA ILE A 8 23.83 -0.75 5.30
C ILE A 8 22.77 -0.53 4.22
N SER A 9 23.10 0.16 3.12
CA SER A 9 22.22 0.29 1.95
C SER A 9 23.02 0.62 0.70
N LYS A 10 22.76 -0.07 -0.41
CA LYS A 10 23.28 0.28 -1.75
C LYS A 10 22.48 1.42 -2.40
N LEU A 11 21.37 1.83 -1.79
CA LEU A 11 20.42 2.81 -2.31
C LEU A 11 20.52 4.18 -1.62
N SER A 12 21.51 4.40 -0.75
CA SER A 12 21.64 5.65 0.03
C SER A 12 21.67 6.91 -0.84
N ASP A 13 22.22 6.79 -2.05
CA ASP A 13 22.45 7.91 -2.97
C ASP A 13 21.30 8.09 -3.97
N LEU A 14 20.26 7.25 -3.91
CA LEU A 14 19.11 7.32 -4.81
C LEU A 14 18.35 8.63 -4.58
N LYS A 15 18.23 9.44 -5.63
CA LYS A 15 17.53 10.71 -5.56
C LYS A 15 16.04 10.46 -5.35
N ARG A 16 15.50 11.01 -4.27
CA ARG A 16 14.06 10.96 -3.99
C ARG A 16 13.34 11.96 -4.87
N PHE A 17 12.32 11.50 -5.57
CA PHE A 17 11.39 12.36 -6.26
C PHE A 17 10.00 12.01 -5.78
N TYR A 18 9.17 13.03 -5.57
CA TYR A 18 7.75 12.88 -5.29
C TYR A 18 7.03 13.87 -6.18
N HIS A 19 5.80 13.56 -6.58
CA HIS A 19 4.99 14.55 -7.27
C HIS A 19 4.49 15.57 -6.25
N PHE A 20 4.61 16.85 -6.60
CA PHE A 20 4.01 17.94 -5.82
C PHE A 20 2.48 17.97 -5.96
N THR A 21 1.96 17.39 -7.05
CA THR A 21 0.53 17.20 -7.25
C THR A 21 0.09 15.88 -6.65
N ASN A 22 -0.85 15.93 -5.72
CA ASN A 22 -1.52 14.76 -5.16
C ASN A 22 -3.03 15.06 -5.00
N GLN A 23 -3.81 14.07 -4.60
CA GLN A 23 -5.27 14.19 -4.41
C GLN A 23 -5.68 14.01 -2.96
N ILE A 24 -4.74 14.13 -2.02
CA ILE A 24 -5.00 14.06 -0.59
C ILE A 24 -4.99 15.44 0.04
N ASN A 25 -5.52 15.55 1.25
CA ASN A 25 -5.64 16.80 2.01
C ASN A 25 -4.33 17.33 2.62
N ILE A 26 -3.16 16.75 2.31
CA ILE A 26 -1.84 17.22 2.76
C ILE A 26 -0.76 17.07 1.69
N PRO A 27 0.34 17.86 1.73
CA PRO A 27 1.44 17.71 0.79
C PRO A 27 2.15 16.35 0.90
N THR A 28 2.59 15.81 -0.24
CA THR A 28 3.24 14.49 -0.30
C THR A 28 4.50 14.42 0.55
N GLY A 29 5.35 15.45 0.51
CA GLY A 29 6.57 15.51 1.30
C GLY A 29 6.31 15.43 2.81
N MET A 30 5.19 15.99 3.29
CA MET A 30 4.75 15.82 4.67
C MET A 30 4.25 14.39 4.90
N PHE A 31 3.39 13.86 4.03
CA PHE A 31 2.83 12.53 4.20
C PHE A 31 3.89 11.42 4.24
N VAL A 32 4.94 11.50 3.44
CA VAL A 32 6.03 10.48 3.40
C VAL A 32 7.06 10.63 4.52
N SER A 33 6.99 11.73 5.29
CA SER A 33 7.95 12.04 6.34
C SER A 33 7.79 11.15 7.58
N ASN A 34 8.86 11.05 8.37
CA ASN A 34 8.77 10.35 9.65
C ASN A 34 7.95 11.15 10.67
N GLU A 35 8.00 12.48 10.57
CA GLU A 35 7.26 13.42 11.42
C GLU A 35 5.74 13.20 11.33
N TYR A 36 5.23 12.88 10.13
CA TYR A 36 3.84 12.48 9.94
C TYR A 36 3.49 11.19 10.68
N ASN A 37 4.37 10.19 10.66
CA ASN A 37 4.14 8.92 11.36
C ASN A 37 4.12 9.09 12.89
N LEU A 38 4.77 10.12 13.42
CA LEU A 38 4.71 10.47 14.83
C LEU A 38 3.38 11.17 15.19
N ASN A 39 2.82 11.96 14.28
CA ASN A 39 1.59 12.74 14.47
C ASN A 39 0.58 12.45 13.36
N VAL A 40 -0.09 11.29 13.46
CA VAL A 40 -0.99 10.80 12.41
C VAL A 40 -2.21 11.71 12.28
N LEU A 41 -2.35 12.36 11.13
CA LEU A 41 -3.53 13.13 10.75
C LEU A 41 -4.44 12.32 9.81
N PRO A 42 -5.78 12.43 9.92
CA PRO A 42 -6.69 11.80 8.98
C PRO A 42 -6.45 12.28 7.55
N ILE A 43 -6.44 11.31 6.63
CA ILE A 43 -6.25 11.55 5.19
C ILE A 43 -7.53 11.22 4.45
N THR A 44 -7.93 12.12 3.56
CA THR A 44 -9.04 11.90 2.62
C THR A 44 -8.53 12.03 1.19
N ILE A 45 -9.04 11.18 0.30
CA ILE A 45 -8.88 11.38 -1.14
C ILE A 45 -10.01 12.31 -1.59
N SER A 46 -9.64 13.36 -2.32
CA SER A 46 -10.57 14.41 -2.76
C SER A 46 -11.76 13.84 -3.54
N GLY A 47 -12.97 14.25 -3.16
CA GLY A 47 -14.22 13.90 -3.83
C GLY A 47 -14.82 12.56 -3.40
N VAL A 48 -14.03 11.61 -2.87
CA VAL A 48 -14.55 10.27 -2.55
C VAL A 48 -15.64 10.34 -1.48
N TRP A 49 -15.42 11.12 -0.43
CA TRP A 49 -16.36 11.14 0.67
C TRP A 49 -17.64 11.93 0.30
N GLU A 50 -17.46 12.99 -0.49
CA GLU A 50 -18.53 13.86 -0.97
C GLU A 50 -19.50 13.15 -1.92
N TYR A 51 -19.00 12.26 -2.80
CA TYR A 51 -19.85 11.53 -3.76
C TYR A 51 -20.44 10.24 -3.21
N TYR A 52 -19.80 9.60 -2.22
CA TYR A 52 -20.16 8.25 -1.77
C TYR A 52 -20.50 8.20 -0.27
N SER A 53 -21.00 9.31 0.27
CA SER A 53 -21.34 9.47 1.68
C SER A 53 -22.18 8.33 2.24
N ASP A 54 -23.18 7.93 1.46
CA ASP A 54 -24.21 7.02 1.89
C ASP A 54 -23.70 5.58 2.00
N ILE A 55 -22.80 5.18 1.09
CA ILE A 55 -22.17 3.85 1.10
C ILE A 55 -21.36 3.68 2.38
N PHE A 56 -20.46 4.62 2.69
CA PHE A 56 -19.64 4.46 3.88
C PHE A 56 -20.40 4.71 5.18
N ASN A 57 -21.44 5.54 5.18
CA ASN A 57 -22.35 5.66 6.32
C ASN A 57 -23.12 4.36 6.60
N ALA A 58 -23.51 3.62 5.55
CA ALA A 58 -24.10 2.29 5.72
C ALA A 58 -23.08 1.29 6.28
N ILE A 59 -21.85 1.30 5.76
CA ILE A 59 -20.75 0.44 6.24
C ILE A 59 -20.44 0.69 7.72
N LYS A 60 -20.41 1.94 8.18
CA LYS A 60 -20.19 2.28 9.60
C LYS A 60 -21.26 1.71 10.54
N LYS A 61 -22.45 1.40 10.03
CA LYS A 61 -23.59 0.84 10.79
C LYS A 61 -23.67 -0.69 10.70
N ALA A 62 -22.77 -1.32 9.94
CA ALA A 62 -22.73 -2.78 9.83
C ALA A 62 -22.38 -3.41 11.18
N GLY A 63 -22.95 -4.59 11.47
CA GLY A 63 -22.73 -5.28 12.75
C GLY A 63 -21.37 -5.98 12.86
N ASN A 64 -20.78 -6.35 11.72
CA ASN A 64 -19.50 -7.05 11.61
C ASN A 64 -18.82 -6.72 10.26
N ILE A 65 -17.61 -7.23 10.08
CA ILE A 65 -16.79 -6.98 8.89
C ILE A 65 -17.40 -7.65 7.65
N GLU A 66 -18.03 -8.82 7.80
CA GLU A 66 -18.67 -9.56 6.71
C GLU A 66 -19.84 -8.77 6.10
N ASP A 67 -20.71 -8.20 6.94
CA ASP A 67 -21.82 -7.33 6.54
C ASP A 67 -21.30 -6.07 5.85
N ALA A 68 -20.26 -5.45 6.42
CA ALA A 68 -19.61 -4.29 5.84
C ALA A 68 -19.02 -4.60 4.44
N ALA A 69 -18.37 -5.75 4.30
CA ALA A 69 -17.82 -6.22 3.02
C ALA A 69 -18.91 -6.53 2.01
N TYR A 70 -20.05 -7.08 2.44
CA TYR A 70 -21.22 -7.30 1.58
C TYR A 70 -21.78 -5.98 1.02
N ILE A 71 -21.95 -4.96 1.87
CA ILE A 71 -22.39 -3.62 1.44
C ILE A 71 -21.40 -3.02 0.44
N PHE A 72 -20.11 -3.04 0.78
CA PHE A 72 -19.07 -2.48 -0.09
C PHE A 72 -19.00 -3.19 -1.44
N THR A 73 -18.93 -4.53 -1.46
CA THR A 73 -18.85 -5.29 -2.70
C THR A 73 -20.11 -5.16 -3.56
N GLY A 74 -21.30 -5.07 -2.94
CA GLY A 74 -22.55 -4.75 -3.63
C GLY A 74 -22.51 -3.38 -4.32
N ALA A 75 -22.05 -2.35 -3.61
CA ALA A 75 -21.88 -1.01 -4.18
C ALA A 75 -20.88 -0.98 -5.33
N MET A 76 -19.71 -1.64 -5.16
CA MET A 76 -18.69 -1.75 -6.20
C MET A 76 -19.20 -2.47 -7.46
N ASN A 77 -20.01 -3.53 -7.29
CA ASN A 77 -20.64 -4.21 -8.42
C ASN A 77 -21.63 -3.30 -9.16
N SER A 78 -22.43 -2.53 -8.43
CA SER A 78 -23.42 -1.60 -9.00
C SER A 78 -22.75 -0.44 -9.77
N LEU A 79 -21.70 0.16 -9.20
CA LEU A 79 -21.01 1.32 -9.77
C LEU A 79 -20.16 1.00 -11.01
N PHE A 80 -19.57 -0.19 -11.06
CA PHE A 80 -18.55 -0.54 -12.08
C PHE A 80 -18.87 -1.82 -12.86
N SER A 81 -20.08 -2.37 -12.72
CA SER A 81 -20.55 -3.59 -13.39
C SER A 81 -19.59 -4.78 -13.23
N LEU A 82 -18.95 -4.94 -12.07
CA LEU A 82 -17.86 -5.92 -11.89
C LEU A 82 -18.29 -7.39 -12.00
N SER A 83 -19.58 -7.68 -11.83
CA SER A 83 -20.19 -9.00 -12.04
C SER A 83 -20.47 -9.31 -13.51
N GLU A 84 -20.51 -8.30 -14.38
CA GLU A 84 -20.88 -8.43 -15.78
C GLU A 84 -19.68 -8.86 -16.65
N LYS A 85 -20.00 -9.45 -17.80
CA LYS A 85 -19.03 -9.80 -18.83
C LYS A 85 -19.38 -9.06 -20.12
N HIS A 86 -18.46 -8.24 -20.61
CA HIS A 86 -18.56 -7.68 -21.96
C HIS A 86 -17.74 -8.54 -22.93
N ASN A 87 -18.39 -9.04 -23.98
CA ASN A 87 -17.78 -9.94 -24.98
C ASN A 87 -17.07 -11.16 -24.35
N GLY A 88 -17.71 -11.77 -23.35
CA GLY A 88 -17.18 -12.93 -22.62
C GLY A 88 -16.03 -12.62 -21.64
N LYS A 89 -15.56 -11.38 -21.57
CA LYS A 89 -14.46 -10.94 -20.70
C LYS A 89 -15.00 -10.19 -19.48
N LYS A 90 -14.48 -10.50 -18.29
CA LYS A 90 -14.74 -9.71 -17.08
C LYS A 90 -14.19 -8.30 -17.24
N LEU A 91 -14.90 -7.31 -16.68
CA LEU A 91 -14.42 -5.93 -16.62
C LEU A 91 -13.19 -5.80 -15.71
N GLY A 92 -12.48 -4.67 -15.83
CA GLY A 92 -11.35 -4.36 -14.96
C GLY A 92 -11.83 -4.22 -13.52
N SER A 93 -11.17 -4.92 -12.58
CA SER A 93 -11.57 -4.96 -11.18
C SER A 93 -10.37 -4.78 -10.28
N TYR A 94 -10.50 -3.97 -9.24
CA TYR A 94 -9.49 -3.81 -8.18
C TYR A 94 -9.10 -5.16 -7.55
N THR A 95 -10.03 -6.11 -7.43
CA THR A 95 -9.73 -7.46 -6.88
C THR A 95 -8.72 -8.23 -7.74
N ARG A 96 -8.69 -7.99 -9.06
CA ARG A 96 -7.69 -8.56 -9.95
C ARG A 96 -6.32 -7.95 -9.68
N LEU A 97 -6.25 -6.64 -9.46
CA LEU A 97 -5.01 -5.97 -9.11
C LEU A 97 -4.44 -6.47 -7.80
N LEU A 98 -5.29 -6.57 -6.77
CA LEU A 98 -4.90 -7.11 -5.45
C LEU A 98 -4.36 -8.55 -5.61
N LYS A 99 -5.04 -9.42 -6.35
CA LYS A 99 -4.53 -10.79 -6.61
C LYS A 99 -3.20 -10.81 -7.36
N GLY A 100 -3.04 -9.93 -8.34
CA GLY A 100 -1.77 -9.79 -9.07
C GLY A 100 -0.64 -9.35 -8.15
N TRP A 101 -0.91 -8.42 -7.22
CA TRP A 101 0.05 -7.99 -6.21
C TRP A 101 0.52 -9.13 -5.30
N LEU A 102 -0.43 -9.93 -4.78
CA LEU A 102 -0.12 -11.07 -3.92
C LEU A 102 0.77 -12.12 -4.61
N PHE A 103 0.64 -12.25 -5.93
CA PHE A 103 1.45 -13.17 -6.71
C PHE A 103 2.83 -12.60 -7.04
N ASP A 104 2.87 -11.37 -7.55
CA ASP A 104 4.10 -10.66 -7.89
C ASP A 104 3.88 -9.14 -7.86
N SER A 105 4.53 -8.46 -6.91
CA SER A 105 4.51 -6.99 -6.78
C SER A 105 5.20 -6.24 -7.94
N ASN A 106 5.93 -6.96 -8.79
CA ASN A 106 6.54 -6.46 -10.03
C ASN A 106 5.73 -6.83 -11.28
N SER A 107 4.54 -7.41 -11.13
CA SER A 107 3.61 -7.63 -12.24
C SER A 107 3.04 -6.33 -12.82
N VAL A 108 2.39 -6.43 -13.98
CA VAL A 108 1.63 -5.32 -14.57
C VAL A 108 0.54 -4.81 -13.61
N GLU A 109 -0.16 -5.72 -12.94
CA GLU A 109 -1.12 -5.38 -11.89
C GLU A 109 -0.45 -4.57 -10.75
N GLY A 110 0.75 -4.94 -10.35
CA GLY A 110 1.55 -4.19 -9.39
C GLY A 110 2.00 -2.82 -9.88
N ALA A 111 2.33 -2.69 -11.17
CA ALA A 111 2.63 -1.39 -11.79
C ALA A 111 1.42 -0.44 -11.74
N VAL A 112 0.22 -0.97 -12.05
CA VAL A 112 -1.04 -0.20 -11.98
C VAL A 112 -1.35 0.25 -10.55
N LEU A 113 -1.16 -0.60 -9.54
CA LEU A 113 -1.34 -0.23 -8.13
C LEU A 113 -0.37 0.87 -7.70
N LYS A 114 0.93 0.72 -8.01
CA LYS A 114 1.94 1.77 -7.77
C LYS A 114 1.56 3.07 -8.48
N GLY A 115 0.95 2.97 -9.67
CA GLY A 115 0.48 4.12 -10.44
C GLY A 115 -0.69 4.86 -9.81
N TRP A 116 -1.61 4.13 -9.18
CA TRP A 116 -2.64 4.72 -8.35
C TRP A 116 -2.03 5.46 -7.16
N VAL A 117 -1.07 4.84 -6.47
CA VAL A 117 -0.36 5.49 -5.35
C VAL A 117 0.34 6.78 -5.80
N GLU A 118 1.08 6.71 -6.90
CA GLU A 118 1.76 7.83 -7.51
C GLU A 118 0.76 8.97 -7.81
N SER A 119 -0.42 8.64 -8.35
CA SER A 119 -1.42 9.63 -8.71
C SER A 119 -2.14 10.26 -7.50
N ARG A 120 -2.41 9.50 -6.44
CA ARG A 120 -3.24 9.97 -5.30
C ARG A 120 -2.42 10.58 -4.19
N PHE A 121 -1.29 9.96 -3.88
CA PHE A 121 -0.45 10.33 -2.76
C PHE A 121 0.83 11.05 -3.23
N GLY A 122 1.12 11.07 -4.53
CA GLY A 122 2.34 11.67 -5.10
C GLY A 122 3.60 10.85 -4.87
N ILE A 123 3.48 9.63 -4.33
CA ILE A 123 4.62 8.78 -3.99
C ILE A 123 5.01 7.96 -5.22
N THR A 124 6.15 8.28 -5.82
CA THR A 124 6.64 7.55 -6.98
C THR A 124 7.35 6.26 -6.54
N PRO A 125 7.31 5.19 -7.35
CA PRO A 125 8.10 4.01 -7.06
C PRO A 125 9.58 4.29 -7.34
N PHE A 126 10.44 3.84 -6.43
CA PHE A 126 11.88 3.76 -6.68
C PHE A 126 12.32 2.35 -7.11
N PHE A 127 11.39 1.40 -7.18
CA PHE A 127 11.64 0.04 -7.65
C PHE A 127 10.40 -0.58 -8.32
N HIS A 128 10.60 -1.14 -9.51
CA HIS A 128 9.66 -2.03 -10.18
C HIS A 128 10.43 -2.84 -11.21
N LYS A 129 10.66 -4.14 -10.93
CA LYS A 129 11.61 -5.04 -11.62
C LYS A 129 13.07 -4.62 -11.48
N GLU A 130 13.34 -3.35 -11.70
CA GLU A 130 14.64 -2.71 -11.55
C GLU A 130 14.53 -1.47 -10.65
N ILE A 131 15.68 -0.96 -10.22
CA ILE A 131 15.76 0.32 -9.49
C ILE A 131 15.40 1.46 -10.44
N ILE A 132 14.52 2.35 -9.99
CA ILE A 132 14.09 3.53 -10.74
C ILE A 132 14.78 4.77 -10.12
N PRO A 133 15.82 5.33 -10.78
CA PRO A 133 16.59 6.43 -10.20
C PRO A 133 15.92 7.79 -10.30
N ASP A 134 15.14 8.05 -11.36
CA ASP A 134 14.37 9.28 -11.55
C ASP A 134 13.27 9.12 -12.62
N VAL A 135 12.35 10.11 -12.73
CA VAL A 135 11.23 10.11 -13.70
C VAL A 135 11.64 10.16 -15.17
N ASN A 136 12.86 10.57 -15.48
CA ASN A 136 13.38 10.66 -16.86
C ASN A 136 14.18 9.41 -17.25
N SER A 137 14.32 8.44 -16.34
CA SER A 137 15.05 7.20 -16.58
C SER A 137 14.26 6.24 -17.48
N GLU A 138 15.00 5.35 -18.16
CA GLU A 138 14.42 4.25 -18.93
C GLU A 138 13.59 3.31 -18.04
N GLN A 139 14.04 3.06 -16.81
CA GLN A 139 13.34 2.19 -15.85
C GLN A 139 11.99 2.79 -15.44
N TYR A 140 11.90 4.12 -15.29
CA TYR A 140 10.62 4.79 -15.06
C TYR A 140 9.71 4.67 -16.29
N TYR A 141 10.26 4.78 -17.51
CA TYR A 141 9.50 4.60 -18.74
C TYR A 141 8.92 3.17 -18.85
N GLU A 142 9.72 2.13 -18.57
CA GLU A 142 9.26 0.74 -18.57
C GLU A 142 8.14 0.51 -17.55
N TYR A 143 8.32 1.00 -16.32
CA TYR A 143 7.26 1.02 -15.31
C TYR A 143 6.00 1.74 -15.80
N MET A 144 6.15 2.90 -16.44
CA MET A 144 5.03 3.69 -16.96
C MET A 144 4.25 2.94 -18.04
N VAL A 145 4.92 2.20 -18.92
CA VAL A 145 4.27 1.36 -19.94
C VAL A 145 3.36 0.31 -19.29
N GLU A 146 3.81 -0.35 -18.22
CA GLU A 146 3.00 -1.33 -17.49
C GLU A 146 1.87 -0.67 -16.69
N LYS A 147 2.16 0.46 -16.04
CA LYS A 147 1.16 1.29 -15.33
C LYS A 147 0.00 1.70 -16.25
N MET A 148 0.27 1.94 -17.53
CA MET A 148 -0.72 2.35 -18.53
C MET A 148 -1.31 1.17 -19.32
N ASN A 149 -1.09 -0.07 -18.86
CA ASN A 149 -1.57 -1.24 -19.58
C ASN A 149 -3.11 -1.27 -19.67
N ILE A 150 -3.63 -1.18 -20.90
CA ILE A 150 -5.07 -1.06 -21.18
C ILE A 150 -5.93 -2.21 -20.64
N LYS A 151 -5.36 -3.40 -20.38
CA LYS A 151 -6.12 -4.53 -19.82
C LYS A 151 -6.45 -4.32 -18.35
N HIS A 152 -5.60 -3.61 -17.63
CA HIS A 152 -5.67 -3.43 -16.18
C HIS A 152 -6.04 -1.99 -15.81
N ASN A 153 -5.58 -1.01 -16.59
CA ASN A 153 -5.92 0.41 -16.47
C ASN A 153 -7.15 0.77 -17.31
N LYS A 154 -8.31 0.27 -16.89
CA LYS A 154 -9.62 0.51 -17.52
C LYS A 154 -10.74 0.41 -16.49
N ASN A 155 -11.98 0.72 -16.89
CA ASN A 155 -13.15 0.62 -16.01
C ASN A 155 -13.01 1.48 -14.74
N LEU A 156 -12.46 2.69 -14.88
CA LEU A 156 -12.20 3.61 -13.77
C LEU A 156 -11.40 2.97 -12.63
N ILE A 157 -10.37 2.17 -12.96
CA ILE A 157 -9.69 1.33 -11.96
C ILE A 157 -9.13 2.12 -10.78
N PHE A 158 -8.64 3.35 -11.02
CA PHE A 158 -8.14 4.18 -9.94
C PHE A 158 -9.27 4.68 -9.02
N HIS A 159 -10.45 4.96 -9.57
CA HIS A 159 -11.63 5.29 -8.78
C HIS A 159 -12.11 4.10 -7.93
N GLN A 160 -11.97 2.88 -8.45
CA GLN A 160 -12.24 1.68 -7.67
C GLN A 160 -11.27 1.56 -6.47
N LEU A 161 -9.99 1.90 -6.66
CA LEU A 161 -8.98 1.91 -5.61
C LEU A 161 -9.18 3.06 -4.61
N ASP A 162 -9.66 4.21 -5.07
CA ASP A 162 -10.04 5.34 -4.21
C ASP A 162 -11.13 4.90 -3.22
N LEU A 163 -12.18 4.23 -3.71
CA LEU A 163 -13.23 3.66 -2.87
C LEU A 163 -12.73 2.55 -1.94
N LEU A 164 -11.82 1.68 -2.41
CA LEU A 164 -11.20 0.64 -1.59
C LEU A 164 -10.38 1.24 -0.44
N TYR A 165 -9.58 2.26 -0.71
CA TYR A 165 -8.78 2.94 0.31
C TYR A 165 -9.69 3.59 1.35
N THR A 166 -10.71 4.35 0.93
CA THR A 166 -11.64 4.98 1.88
C THR A 166 -12.45 3.95 2.66
N TYR A 167 -12.88 2.86 2.02
CA TYR A 167 -13.50 1.72 2.72
C TYR A 167 -12.58 1.15 3.80
N THR A 168 -11.31 0.92 3.48
CA THR A 168 -10.30 0.44 4.43
C THR A 168 -10.19 1.37 5.64
N GLN A 169 -10.14 2.69 5.40
CA GLN A 169 -10.10 3.67 6.49
C GLN A 169 -11.35 3.61 7.37
N VAL A 170 -12.52 3.41 6.77
CA VAL A 170 -13.79 3.27 7.50
C VAL A 170 -13.79 2.00 8.35
N ILE A 171 -13.36 0.87 7.80
CA ILE A 171 -13.26 -0.39 8.55
C ILE A 171 -12.31 -0.26 9.73
N LEU A 172 -11.13 0.34 9.52
CA LEU A 172 -10.14 0.54 10.59
C LEU A 172 -10.72 1.37 11.74
N HIS A 173 -11.48 2.43 11.45
CA HIS A 173 -12.13 3.25 12.48
C HIS A 173 -13.33 2.59 13.16
N THR A 174 -14.06 1.73 12.44
CA THR A 174 -15.26 1.09 12.97
C THR A 174 -14.93 -0.16 13.78
N PHE A 175 -14.05 -1.02 13.28
CA PHE A 175 -13.81 -2.35 13.84
C PHE A 175 -12.43 -2.52 14.50
N TYR A 176 -11.47 -1.63 14.22
CA TYR A 176 -10.09 -1.72 14.74
C TYR A 176 -9.68 -0.49 15.55
N LYS A 177 -10.64 0.26 16.09
CA LYS A 177 -10.42 1.55 16.77
C LYS A 177 -9.36 1.47 17.89
N GLU A 178 -9.34 0.36 18.63
CA GLU A 178 -8.40 0.14 19.74
C GLU A 178 -6.94 -0.02 19.29
N GLN A 179 -6.70 -0.25 17.99
CA GLN A 179 -5.35 -0.36 17.41
C GLN A 179 -4.90 0.94 16.75
N LEU A 180 -5.71 2.00 16.78
CA LEU A 180 -5.39 3.29 16.19
C LEU A 180 -4.58 4.16 17.18
N PRO A 181 -3.69 5.06 16.70
CA PRO A 181 -3.52 5.47 15.30
C PRO A 181 -2.51 4.63 14.50
N LYS A 182 -1.86 3.63 15.09
CA LYS A 182 -0.77 2.89 14.45
C LYS A 182 -0.81 1.40 14.78
N LEU A 183 -0.61 0.57 13.76
CA LEU A 183 -0.51 -0.87 13.88
C LEU A 183 0.96 -1.30 13.79
N THR A 184 1.39 -2.21 14.65
CA THR A 184 2.70 -2.84 14.50
C THR A 184 2.60 -3.95 13.47
N LEU A 185 3.38 -3.84 12.40
CA LEU A 185 3.43 -4.81 11.32
C LEU A 185 4.86 -5.26 11.04
N TYR A 186 4.99 -6.43 10.42
CA TYR A 186 6.24 -7.13 10.19
C TYR A 186 6.48 -7.37 8.69
N ARG A 187 7.76 -7.40 8.29
CA ARG A 187 8.17 -7.79 6.94
C ARG A 187 9.48 -8.57 7.01
N GLY A 188 9.49 -9.76 6.40
CA GLY A 188 10.71 -10.55 6.19
C GLY A 188 11.52 -10.03 5.01
N VAL A 189 12.84 -9.95 5.16
CA VAL A 189 13.76 -9.49 4.12
C VAL A 189 15.05 -10.30 4.17
N ASN A 190 15.59 -10.64 3.00
CA ASN A 190 16.83 -11.41 2.89
C ASN A 190 18.08 -10.55 3.07
N ASP A 191 18.12 -9.37 2.44
CA ASP A 191 19.28 -8.48 2.48
C ASP A 191 18.85 -7.04 2.80
N LEU A 192 19.28 -6.52 3.96
CA LEU A 192 19.06 -5.13 4.34
C LEU A 192 19.73 -4.15 3.37
N SER A 193 20.79 -4.55 2.66
CA SER A 193 21.51 -3.69 1.72
C SER A 193 20.66 -3.30 0.51
N GLU A 194 19.58 -4.05 0.23
CA GLU A 194 18.59 -3.77 -0.81
C GLU A 194 17.52 -2.76 -0.36
N HIS A 195 17.48 -2.42 0.93
CA HIS A 195 16.54 -1.43 1.47
C HIS A 195 17.16 -0.04 1.49
N LEU A 196 16.34 0.98 1.29
CA LEU A 196 16.78 2.37 1.31
C LEU A 196 16.82 2.89 2.76
N VAL A 197 17.99 2.80 3.38
CA VAL A 197 18.20 3.31 4.75
C VAL A 197 18.48 4.82 4.67
N VAL A 198 17.54 5.62 5.19
CA VAL A 198 17.62 7.09 5.19
C VAL A 198 18.49 7.58 6.34
N LYS A 199 18.36 6.94 7.51
CA LYS A 199 19.06 7.34 8.74
C LYS A 199 19.22 6.14 9.66
N GLU A 200 20.40 6.03 10.27
CA GLU A 200 20.62 5.13 11.41
C GLU A 200 20.21 5.85 12.70
N LEU A 201 19.32 5.23 13.50
CA LEU A 201 18.86 5.79 14.77
C LEU A 201 19.58 5.14 15.96
N SER A 202 19.82 3.84 15.87
CA SER A 202 20.62 3.05 16.82
C SER A 202 21.15 1.78 16.15
N ASP A 203 21.84 0.92 16.90
CA ASP A 203 22.41 -0.34 16.35
C ASP A 203 21.36 -1.30 15.74
N ARG A 204 20.07 -1.16 16.07
CA ARG A 204 18.97 -1.99 15.53
C ARG A 204 17.81 -1.19 14.97
N ASN A 205 17.81 0.13 15.10
CA ASN A 205 16.73 0.98 14.66
C ASN A 205 17.19 1.86 13.51
N PHE A 206 16.44 1.80 12.41
CA PHE A 206 16.75 2.50 11.18
C PHE A 206 15.50 3.22 10.69
N CYS A 207 15.68 4.41 10.11
CA CYS A 207 14.64 5.04 9.30
C CYS A 207 14.77 4.48 7.88
N ILE A 208 13.86 3.59 7.49
CA ILE A 208 13.87 2.93 6.18
C ILE A 208 12.79 3.56 5.31
N GLU A 209 13.16 4.00 4.12
CA GLU A 209 12.19 4.41 3.11
C GLU A 209 11.69 3.19 2.36
N GLN A 210 10.40 2.94 2.49
CA GLN A 210 9.72 1.89 1.76
C GLN A 210 9.31 2.38 0.38
N ASN A 211 9.32 1.47 -0.60
CA ASN A 211 8.84 1.75 -1.95
C ASN A 211 7.39 2.27 -1.92
N SER A 212 6.93 2.91 -3.00
CA SER A 212 5.59 3.53 -3.08
C SER A 212 4.46 2.66 -2.52
N LEU A 213 4.57 1.34 -2.69
CA LEU A 213 3.66 0.36 -2.14
C LEU A 213 4.43 -0.90 -1.74
N VAL A 214 4.14 -1.46 -0.57
CA VAL A 214 4.86 -2.60 -0.01
C VAL A 214 3.94 -3.51 0.80
N SER A 215 4.27 -4.79 0.88
CA SER A 215 3.55 -5.77 1.71
C SER A 215 4.17 -5.87 3.11
N PHE A 216 3.31 -5.98 4.11
CA PHE A 216 3.61 -6.32 5.48
C PHE A 216 2.66 -7.44 5.94
N THR A 217 2.88 -7.99 7.13
CA THR A 217 1.96 -8.90 7.80
C THR A 217 1.78 -8.48 9.26
N SER A 218 0.62 -8.76 9.84
CA SER A 218 0.41 -8.59 11.30
C SER A 218 1.00 -9.74 12.12
N ASP A 219 1.58 -10.75 11.47
CA ASP A 219 2.08 -11.96 12.10
C ASP A 219 3.58 -12.11 11.90
N ARG A 220 4.32 -12.11 13.00
CA ARG A 220 5.77 -12.15 12.98
C ARG A 220 6.32 -13.50 12.48
N ASP A 221 5.62 -14.59 12.74
CA ASP A 221 6.05 -15.94 12.30
C ASP A 221 5.79 -16.15 10.80
N ILE A 222 4.83 -15.42 10.25
CA ILE A 222 4.64 -15.37 8.79
C ILE A 222 5.78 -14.57 8.17
N ALA A 223 6.16 -13.44 8.77
CA ALA A 223 7.27 -12.62 8.27
C ALA A 223 8.60 -13.39 8.23
N SER A 224 8.88 -14.26 9.20
CA SER A 224 10.12 -15.05 9.23
C SER A 224 10.27 -16.04 8.06
N GLN A 225 9.18 -16.37 7.37
CA GLN A 225 9.22 -17.26 6.19
C GLN A 225 9.83 -16.58 4.95
N PHE A 226 9.96 -15.25 4.96
CA PHE A 226 10.36 -14.44 3.80
C PHE A 226 11.78 -13.86 3.88
N GLY A 227 12.55 -14.20 4.91
CA GLY A 227 13.99 -13.92 4.96
C GLY A 227 14.62 -13.95 6.34
N ASP A 228 15.94 -13.74 6.37
CA ASP A 228 16.79 -13.85 7.57
C ASP A 228 16.58 -12.68 8.57
N TYR A 229 16.09 -11.54 8.07
CA TYR A 229 15.80 -10.36 8.88
C TYR A 229 14.32 -10.06 8.93
N ILE A 230 13.86 -9.67 10.11
CA ILE A 230 12.51 -9.17 10.33
C ILE A 230 12.57 -7.67 10.60
N LEU A 231 11.91 -6.93 9.71
CA LEU A 231 11.59 -5.52 9.88
C LEU A 231 10.31 -5.40 10.71
N THR A 232 10.37 -4.67 11.81
CA THR A 232 9.20 -4.33 12.64
C THR A 232 8.96 -2.84 12.58
N SER A 233 7.79 -2.42 12.10
CA SER A 233 7.46 -1.01 11.90
C SER A 233 6.09 -0.68 12.50
N SER A 234 5.97 0.51 13.10
CA SER A 234 4.69 1.05 13.54
C SER A 234 4.06 1.86 12.41
N ILE A 235 3.06 1.29 11.75
CA ILE A 235 2.45 1.82 10.53
C ILE A 235 1.19 2.61 10.88
N PRO A 236 1.12 3.92 10.56
CA PRO A 236 -0.13 4.69 10.66
C PRO A 236 -1.27 4.05 9.89
N TYR A 237 -2.47 4.07 10.45
CA TYR A 237 -3.64 3.46 9.80
C TYR A 237 -3.91 4.06 8.40
N THR A 238 -3.62 5.36 8.22
CA THR A 238 -3.74 6.09 6.95
C THR A 238 -2.75 5.62 5.88
N LYS A 239 -1.75 4.83 6.25
CA LYS A 239 -0.81 4.20 5.33
C LYS A 239 -1.30 2.83 4.86
N ILE A 240 -2.37 2.29 5.44
CA ILE A 240 -2.90 0.97 5.08
C ILE A 240 -3.88 1.12 3.92
N VAL A 241 -3.55 0.50 2.78
CA VAL A 241 -4.39 0.49 1.56
C VAL A 241 -5.39 -0.64 1.60
N PHE A 242 -4.96 -1.81 2.07
CA PHE A 242 -5.74 -3.04 2.08
C PHE A 242 -5.14 -4.03 3.09
N PHE A 243 -5.95 -4.93 3.63
CA PHE A 243 -5.49 -6.12 4.35
C PHE A 243 -6.47 -7.28 4.17
N SER A 244 -5.98 -8.51 4.35
CA SER A 244 -6.71 -9.73 3.96
C SER A 244 -8.11 -9.88 4.55
N GLU A 245 -8.33 -9.38 5.78
CA GLU A 245 -9.61 -9.48 6.48
C GLU A 245 -10.68 -8.51 5.94
N LEU A 246 -10.32 -7.51 5.11
CA LEU A 246 -11.28 -6.53 4.58
C LEU A 246 -12.34 -7.12 3.66
N LEU A 247 -12.02 -8.21 2.96
CA LEU A 247 -12.88 -8.78 1.93
C LEU A 247 -12.92 -10.30 2.11
N PRO A 248 -13.56 -10.81 3.18
CA PRO A 248 -13.54 -12.23 3.55
C PRO A 248 -14.11 -13.14 2.44
N ASN A 249 -15.03 -12.61 1.63
CA ASN A 249 -15.62 -13.33 0.50
C ASN A 249 -14.71 -13.43 -0.73
N VAL A 250 -13.64 -12.62 -0.79
CA VAL A 250 -12.62 -12.72 -1.83
C VAL A 250 -11.50 -13.58 -1.27
N LYS A 251 -11.44 -14.85 -1.72
CA LYS A 251 -10.35 -15.75 -1.36
C LYS A 251 -9.02 -15.17 -1.84
N PHE A 252 -8.33 -14.47 -0.94
CA PHE A 252 -6.94 -14.09 -1.07
C PHE A 252 -6.13 -15.19 -0.39
N THR A 253 -5.29 -15.87 -1.16
CA THR A 253 -4.35 -16.87 -0.65
C THR A 253 -3.13 -16.11 -0.15
N GLY A 254 -3.13 -15.72 1.12
CA GLY A 254 -2.02 -14.99 1.75
C GLY A 254 -2.38 -14.67 3.20
N GLU A 255 -1.62 -15.22 4.14
CA GLU A 255 -1.91 -15.13 5.56
C GLU A 255 -1.68 -13.70 6.08
N LYS A 256 -2.75 -13.04 6.54
CA LYS A 256 -2.71 -11.76 7.28
C LYS A 256 -1.90 -10.63 6.62
N GLU A 257 -1.90 -10.57 5.29
CA GLU A 257 -1.13 -9.57 4.55
C GLU A 257 -1.79 -8.18 4.63
N PHE A 258 -0.94 -7.15 4.75
CA PHE A 258 -1.24 -5.73 4.72
C PHE A 258 -0.51 -5.08 3.56
N LEU A 259 -1.24 -4.36 2.73
CA LEU A 259 -0.71 -3.50 1.67
C LEU A 259 -0.55 -2.09 2.23
N VAL A 260 0.69 -1.59 2.26
CA VAL A 260 1.07 -0.36 2.96
C VAL A 260 1.70 0.64 1.98
N LEU A 261 1.28 1.89 2.05
CA LEU A 261 1.85 3.02 1.30
C LEU A 261 3.30 3.27 1.70
N GLY A 262 4.10 3.73 0.76
CA GLY A 262 5.48 4.09 0.98
C GLY A 262 5.69 5.30 1.88
N GLY A 263 6.96 5.62 2.06
CA GLY A 263 7.43 6.69 2.95
C GLY A 263 8.48 6.17 3.91
N ARG A 264 8.89 7.03 4.83
CA ARG A 264 9.98 6.78 5.77
C ARG A 264 9.44 6.25 7.07
N TYR A 265 9.86 5.06 7.48
CA TYR A 265 9.39 4.41 8.68
C TYR A 265 10.55 4.09 9.61
N ASP A 266 10.41 4.49 10.87
CA ASP A 266 11.26 3.97 11.93
C ASP A 266 10.99 2.48 12.10
N THR A 267 12.04 1.71 11.90
CA THR A 267 11.99 0.26 11.72
C THR A 267 13.03 -0.39 12.61
N GLU A 268 12.58 -1.26 13.50
CA GLU A 268 13.46 -2.15 14.23
C GLU A 268 13.82 -3.34 13.35
N VAL A 269 15.10 -3.68 13.31
CA VAL A 269 15.65 -4.79 12.55
C VAL A 269 16.16 -5.85 13.51
N SER A 270 15.58 -7.04 13.39
CA SER A 270 15.98 -8.22 14.17
C SER A 270 16.37 -9.36 13.24
N TYR A 271 17.41 -10.11 13.60
CA TYR A 271 17.74 -11.37 12.95
C TYR A 271 16.83 -12.46 13.52
N TYR A 272 16.28 -13.32 12.66
CA TYR A 272 15.44 -14.45 13.08
C TYR A 272 16.28 -15.72 13.26
#